data_AF-A0A8J7B1Y8-F1
#
_entry.id   AF-A0A8J7B1Y8-F1
#
_cell.length_a   1.000
_cell.length_b   1.000
_cell.length_c   1.000
_cell.angle_alpha   90.00
_cell.angle_beta   90.00
_cell.angle_gamma   90.00
#
_symmetry.space_group_name_H-M   'P 1'
#
loop_
_entity.id
_entity.type
_entity.pdbx_description
1 polymer ?
#
loop_
_entity_poly.entity_id
_entity_poly.type
_entity_poly.pdbx_seq_one_letter_code
_entity_poly.pdbx_strand_id
1 'polypeptide(L)'
;MARQVRLNYIYASATTWERFDLACDQLGWAKKSLVQQCLHEFFHQHHAFYQGAAIADAAARQMDEAEYYRTLRDKSEDDLRRYTLERPGFEVTPLDPVPFNPSGTDIQRTYNVITISNYNAVLLKVARIVDTGPMVQLVSRIIEQHFEAYWEKNYFPQIERDMNCSFR
;
A
#
# COMPACT_ATOMS: atom_id res chain seq x y z
N MET A 1 4.15 13.26 12.24
CA MET A 1 5.23 12.31 12.58
C MET A 1 5.20 11.13 11.64
N ALA A 2 6.37 10.63 11.24
CA ALA A 2 6.52 9.51 10.32
C ALA A 2 7.04 8.27 11.07
N ARG A 3 6.64 7.07 10.62
CA ARG A 3 6.93 5.79 11.25
C ARG A 3 7.60 4.84 10.26
N GLN A 4 8.52 4.03 10.77
CA GLN A 4 9.16 2.95 10.02
C GLN A 4 8.28 1.69 10.01
N VAL A 5 8.04 1.14 8.83
CA VAL A 5 7.35 -0.14 8.60
C VAL A 5 8.36 -1.11 7.97
N ARG A 6 8.49 -2.29 8.57
CA ARG A 6 9.36 -3.36 8.06
C ARG A 6 8.58 -4.19 7.04
N LEU A 7 9.13 -4.34 5.84
CA LEU A 7 8.57 -5.15 4.76
C LEU A 7 9.39 -6.40 4.48
N ASN A 8 10.71 -6.34 4.71
CA ASN A 8 11.71 -7.34 4.32
C ASN A 8 11.88 -7.46 2.80
N TYR A 9 10.80 -7.70 2.05
CA TYR A 9 10.80 -7.82 0.60
C TYR A 9 9.45 -7.44 -0.01
N ILE A 10 9.45 -7.25 -1.33
CA ILE A 10 8.29 -6.93 -2.15
C ILE A 10 8.33 -7.85 -3.38
N TYR A 11 7.15 -8.34 -3.78
CA TYR A 11 6.95 -9.05 -5.04
C TYR A 11 6.25 -8.12 -6.04
N ALA A 12 6.62 -8.26 -7.31
CA ALA A 12 5.93 -7.63 -8.42
C ALA A 12 6.25 -8.40 -9.70
N SER A 13 5.44 -8.20 -10.74
CA SER A 13 5.71 -8.76 -12.06
C SER A 13 7.02 -8.20 -12.64
N ALA A 14 7.60 -8.91 -13.61
CA ALA A 14 8.79 -8.43 -14.32
C ALA A 14 8.54 -7.05 -14.96
N THR A 15 7.39 -6.89 -15.62
CA THR A 15 6.95 -5.61 -16.22
C THR A 15 6.90 -4.50 -15.17
N THR A 16 6.31 -4.76 -14.00
CA THR A 16 6.25 -3.75 -12.93
C THR A 16 7.64 -3.40 -12.41
N TRP A 17 8.57 -4.37 -12.31
CA TRP A 17 9.95 -4.06 -11.91
C TRP A 17 10.72 -3.28 -12.97
N GLU A 18 10.54 -3.58 -14.25
CA GLU A 18 11.14 -2.81 -15.35
C GLU A 18 10.65 -1.36 -15.31
N ARG A 19 9.33 -1.16 -15.19
CA ARG A 19 8.72 0.17 -15.02
C ARG A 19 9.26 0.89 -13.78
N PHE A 20 9.38 0.18 -12.67
CA PHE A 20 9.90 0.72 -11.41
C PHE A 20 11.35 1.19 -11.56
N ASP A 21 12.22 0.34 -12.11
CA ASP A 21 13.63 0.67 -12.29
C ASP A 21 13.80 1.81 -13.29
N LEU A 22 13.04 1.81 -14.39
CA LEU A 22 13.09 2.89 -15.37
C LEU A 22 12.65 4.23 -14.75
N ALA A 23 11.63 4.24 -13.90
CA ALA A 23 11.25 5.44 -13.15
C ALA A 23 12.34 5.91 -12.18
N CYS A 24 13.08 4.98 -11.56
CA CYS A 24 14.23 5.34 -10.72
C CYS A 24 15.37 5.94 -11.53
N ASP A 25 15.70 5.33 -12.67
CA ASP A 25 16.86 5.70 -13.47
C ASP A 25 16.64 6.97 -14.29
N GLN A 26 15.45 7.13 -14.89
CA GLN A 26 15.15 8.22 -15.82
C GLN A 26 14.49 9.43 -15.14
N LEU A 27 13.68 9.20 -14.11
CA LEU A 27 12.94 10.29 -13.44
C LEU A 27 13.57 10.66 -12.08
N GLY A 28 14.69 10.03 -11.71
CA GLY A 28 15.45 10.36 -10.50
C GLY A 28 14.79 9.92 -9.20
N TRP A 29 13.82 9.01 -9.24
CA TRP A 29 13.18 8.50 -8.02
C TRP A 29 14.13 7.63 -7.21
N ALA A 30 14.33 7.97 -5.94
CA ALA A 30 14.91 7.02 -5.00
C ALA A 30 13.95 5.85 -4.77
N LYS A 31 14.46 4.60 -4.82
CA LYS A 31 13.68 3.37 -4.67
C LYS A 31 12.70 3.39 -3.48
N LYS A 32 13.17 3.81 -2.30
CA LYS A 32 12.32 3.91 -1.10
C LYS A 32 11.23 4.96 -1.25
N SER A 33 11.55 6.12 -1.83
CA SER A 33 10.59 7.21 -2.05
C SER A 33 9.51 6.82 -3.03
N LEU A 34 9.84 6.01 -4.05
CA LEU A 34 8.86 5.52 -5.01
C LEU A 34 7.86 4.55 -4.36
N VAL A 35 8.33 3.62 -3.53
CA VAL A 35 7.44 2.74 -2.73
C VAL A 35 6.54 3.57 -1.79
N GLN A 36 7.10 4.60 -1.14
CA GLN A 36 6.33 5.51 -0.29
C GLN A 36 5.26 6.25 -1.09
N GLN A 37 5.58 6.71 -2.30
CA GLN A 37 4.65 7.37 -3.20
C GLN A 37 3.51 6.43 -3.60
N CYS A 38 3.79 5.18 -3.95
CA CYS A 38 2.75 4.18 -4.27
C CYS A 38 1.76 4.02 -3.12
N LEU A 39 2.27 3.87 -1.89
CA LEU A 39 1.41 3.76 -0.70
C LEU A 39 0.65 5.04 -0.41
N HIS A 40 1.29 6.20 -0.59
CA HIS A 40 0.67 7.48 -0.34
C HIS A 40 -0.50 7.73 -1.30
N GLU A 41 -0.26 7.54 -2.59
CA GLU A 41 -1.26 7.70 -3.64
C GLU A 41 -2.43 6.73 -3.44
N PHE A 42 -2.14 5.45 -3.17
CA PHE A 42 -3.15 4.44 -2.92
C PHE A 42 -4.07 4.83 -1.75
N PHE A 43 -3.50 5.21 -0.60
CA PHE A 43 -4.31 5.62 0.54
C PHE A 43 -4.95 6.99 0.34
N HIS A 44 -4.41 7.87 -0.49
CA HIS A 44 -5.07 9.12 -0.85
C HIS A 44 -6.36 8.84 -1.64
N GLN A 45 -6.29 7.98 -2.65
CA GLN A 45 -7.42 7.61 -3.50
C GLN A 45 -8.49 6.81 -2.74
N HIS A 46 -8.07 5.90 -1.87
CA HIS A 46 -8.98 4.95 -1.20
C HIS A 46 -9.21 5.23 0.29
N HIS A 47 -8.86 6.43 0.79
CA HIS A 47 -8.98 6.75 2.21
C HIS A 47 -10.38 6.53 2.77
N ALA A 48 -11.43 6.93 2.03
CA ALA A 48 -12.81 6.86 2.50
C ALA A 48 -13.24 5.41 2.78
N PHE A 49 -12.85 4.47 1.92
CA PHE A 49 -13.11 3.04 2.10
C PHE A 49 -12.44 2.53 3.39
N TYR A 50 -11.13 2.77 3.55
CA TYR A 50 -10.40 2.27 4.71
C TYR A 50 -10.79 2.98 6.02
N GLN A 51 -11.23 4.23 5.96
CA GLN A 51 -11.85 4.90 7.11
C GLN A 51 -13.15 4.22 7.52
N GLY A 52 -14.05 3.96 6.57
CA GLY A 52 -15.30 3.24 6.83
C GLY A 52 -15.05 1.84 7.42
N ALA A 53 -14.10 1.10 6.85
CA ALA A 53 -13.69 -0.20 7.38
C ALA A 53 -13.12 -0.11 8.80
N ALA A 54 -12.32 0.91 9.10
CA ALA A 54 -11.77 1.12 10.45
C ALA A 54 -12.88 1.38 11.49
N ILE A 55 -13.87 2.21 11.13
CA ILE A 55 -15.01 2.52 12.00
C ILE A 55 -15.84 1.25 12.26
N ALA A 56 -16.13 0.47 11.21
CA ALA A 56 -16.85 -0.79 11.34
C ALA A 56 -16.10 -1.81 12.21
N ASP A 57 -14.78 -1.93 12.05
CA ASP A 57 -13.95 -2.84 12.85
C ASP A 57 -13.89 -2.41 14.33
N ALA A 58 -13.75 -1.11 14.59
CA ALA A 58 -13.78 -0.55 15.94
C ALA A 58 -15.12 -0.83 16.64
N ALA A 59 -16.23 -0.64 15.93
CA ALA A 59 -17.57 -0.91 16.45
C ALA A 59 -17.77 -2.40 16.80
N ALA A 60 -17.31 -3.32 15.93
CA ALA A 60 -17.41 -4.76 16.18
C ALA A 60 -16.59 -5.23 17.41
N ARG A 61 -15.54 -4.49 17.75
CA ARG A 61 -14.68 -4.71 18.93
C ARG A 61 -15.11 -3.90 20.16
N GLN A 62 -16.21 -3.15 20.07
CA GLN A 62 -16.66 -2.20 21.10
C GLN A 62 -15.52 -1.28 21.60
N MET A 63 -14.76 -0.74 20.64
CA MET A 63 -13.73 0.26 20.88
C MET A 63 -14.22 1.61 20.38
N ASP A 64 -13.88 2.69 21.08
CA ASP A 64 -14.04 4.02 20.52
C ASP A 64 -13.02 4.25 19.39
N GLU A 65 -13.39 5.06 18.40
CA GLU A 65 -12.55 5.28 17.20
C GLU A 65 -11.16 5.83 17.55
N ALA A 66 -11.06 6.69 18.57
CA ALA A 66 -9.79 7.28 18.97
C ALA A 66 -8.88 6.26 19.69
N GLU A 67 -9.43 5.40 20.53
CA GLU A 67 -8.75 4.26 21.14
C GLU A 67 -8.29 3.26 20.07
N TYR A 68 -9.17 2.91 19.12
CA TYR A 68 -8.83 2.03 18.01
C TYR A 68 -7.69 2.60 17.17
N TYR A 69 -7.79 3.87 16.76
CA TYR A 69 -6.76 4.57 16.00
C TYR A 69 -5.43 4.62 16.77
N ARG A 70 -5.44 5.00 18.06
CA ARG A 70 -4.21 5.04 18.88
C ARG A 70 -3.59 3.67 19.06
N THR A 71 -4.41 2.63 19.23
CA THR A 71 -3.93 1.25 19.36
C THR A 71 -3.22 0.81 18.08
N LEU A 72 -3.83 1.00 16.91
CA LEU A 72 -3.17 0.73 15.64
C LEU A 72 -1.96 1.64 15.39
N ARG A 73 -2.01 2.89 15.83
CA ARG A 73 -0.90 3.84 15.63
C ARG A 73 0.32 3.44 16.44
N ASP A 74 0.14 3.04 17.69
CA ASP A 74 1.23 2.90 18.66
C ASP A 74 1.66 1.44 18.83
N LYS A 75 0.71 0.50 18.80
CA LYS A 75 0.89 -0.93 19.09
C LYS A 75 0.72 -1.82 17.86
N SER A 76 0.67 -3.15 18.04
CA SER A 76 0.42 -4.11 16.95
C SER A 76 -1.09 -4.31 16.71
N GLU A 77 -1.43 -4.99 15.61
CA GLU A 77 -2.82 -5.41 15.35
C GLU A 77 -3.33 -6.42 16.39
N ASP A 78 -2.42 -7.21 16.98
CA ASP A 78 -2.75 -8.22 18.00
C ASP A 78 -3.13 -7.60 19.35
N ASP A 79 -2.81 -6.32 19.56
CA ASP A 79 -3.19 -5.55 20.75
C ASP A 79 -4.62 -4.98 20.69
N LEU A 80 -5.31 -5.16 19.57
CA LEU A 80 -6.73 -4.80 19.45
C LEU A 80 -7.58 -5.69 20.36
N ARG A 81 -8.65 -5.11 20.93
CA ARG A 81 -9.65 -5.90 21.67
C ARG A 81 -10.20 -6.99 20.77
N ARG A 82 -10.43 -8.18 21.32
CA ARG A 82 -11.08 -9.26 20.59
C ARG A 82 -12.45 -8.81 20.12
N TYR A 83 -12.90 -9.36 18.99
CA TYR A 83 -14.25 -9.13 18.50
C TYR A 83 -15.27 -9.55 19.55
N THR A 84 -16.13 -8.61 19.93
CA THR A 84 -17.28 -8.82 20.80
C THR A 84 -18.55 -9.09 20.00
N LEU A 85 -18.60 -8.57 18.77
CA LEU A 85 -19.62 -8.85 17.76
C LEU A 85 -19.02 -9.68 16.63
N GLU A 86 -19.84 -10.11 15.69
CA GLU A 86 -19.33 -10.75 14.47
C GLU A 86 -18.38 -9.79 13.73
N ARG A 87 -17.30 -10.35 13.17
CA ARG A 87 -16.37 -9.58 12.35
C ARG A 87 -17.13 -8.97 11.16
N PRO A 88 -16.97 -7.68 10.86
CA PRO A 88 -17.67 -7.06 9.75
C PRO A 88 -17.36 -7.77 8.43
N GLY A 89 -18.40 -8.02 7.63
CA GLY A 89 -18.24 -8.30 6.22
C GLY A 89 -17.82 -7.01 5.53
N PHE A 90 -16.51 -6.78 5.39
CA PHE A 90 -16.00 -5.62 4.67
C PHE A 90 -16.45 -5.69 3.20
N GLU A 91 -16.73 -4.53 2.62
CA GLU A 91 -16.98 -4.40 1.18
C GLU A 91 -15.77 -4.89 0.37
N VAL A 92 -15.97 -5.10 -0.93
CA VAL A 92 -14.90 -5.53 -1.85
C VAL A 92 -13.75 -4.53 -1.79
N THR A 93 -12.57 -5.02 -1.42
CA THR A 93 -11.36 -4.21 -1.27
C THR A 93 -10.92 -3.63 -2.62
N PRO A 94 -10.39 -2.39 -2.67
CA PRO A 94 -9.83 -1.82 -3.90
C PRO A 94 -8.73 -2.68 -4.55
N LEU A 95 -8.13 -3.60 -3.78
CA LEU A 95 -7.10 -4.51 -4.26
C LEU A 95 -7.67 -5.82 -4.82
N ASP A 96 -8.95 -6.13 -4.64
CA ASP A 96 -9.58 -7.36 -5.11
C ASP A 96 -9.27 -7.71 -6.58
N PRO A 97 -9.30 -6.76 -7.54
CA PRO A 97 -8.95 -7.06 -8.94
C PRO A 97 -7.45 -7.31 -9.18
N VAL A 98 -6.60 -7.12 -8.17
CA VAL A 98 -5.14 -7.28 -8.25
C VAL A 98 -4.77 -8.58 -7.55
N PRO A 99 -4.67 -9.71 -8.28
CA PRO A 99 -4.31 -10.98 -7.68
C PRO A 99 -2.89 -10.92 -7.10
N PHE A 100 -2.70 -11.53 -5.94
CA PHE A 100 -1.34 -11.86 -5.47
C PHE A 100 -1.02 -13.26 -5.93
N ASN A 101 -0.16 -13.40 -6.93
CA ASN A 101 0.19 -14.70 -7.47
C ASN A 101 1.69 -14.97 -7.33
N PRO A 102 2.16 -15.50 -6.18
CA PRO A 102 3.57 -15.81 -5.98
C PRO A 102 4.05 -17.02 -6.82
N SER A 103 3.32 -17.41 -7.88
CA SER A 103 3.45 -18.65 -8.65
C SER A 103 4.67 -18.73 -9.58
N GLY A 104 5.80 -18.13 -9.19
CA GLY A 104 7.12 -18.48 -9.72
C GLY A 104 7.74 -17.56 -10.76
N THR A 105 7.03 -16.53 -11.24
CA THR A 105 7.59 -15.51 -12.16
C THR A 105 7.83 -14.14 -11.51
N ASP A 106 7.25 -13.91 -10.34
CA ASP A 106 7.41 -12.66 -9.61
C ASP A 106 8.83 -12.54 -9.05
N ILE A 107 9.45 -11.39 -9.32
CA ILE A 107 10.80 -11.13 -8.85
C ILE A 107 10.72 -10.59 -7.43
N GLN A 108 11.40 -11.24 -6.50
CA GLN A 108 11.53 -10.76 -5.13
C GLN A 108 12.63 -9.71 -5.05
N ARG A 109 12.35 -8.56 -4.42
CA ARG A 109 13.40 -7.58 -4.11
C ARG A 109 13.37 -7.16 -2.64
N THR A 110 14.56 -7.08 -2.04
CA THR A 110 14.72 -6.74 -0.62
C THR A 110 14.41 -5.27 -0.35
N TYR A 111 13.46 -5.03 0.55
CA TYR A 111 13.10 -3.72 1.05
C TYR A 111 12.96 -3.81 2.57
N ASN A 112 14.03 -3.47 3.28
CA ASN A 112 14.09 -3.65 4.74
C ASN A 112 13.03 -2.80 5.46
N VAL A 113 13.02 -1.49 5.18
CA VAL A 113 12.18 -0.52 5.90
C VAL A 113 11.75 0.60 4.96
N ILE A 114 10.48 0.96 5.06
CA ILE A 114 9.91 2.19 4.49
C ILE A 114 9.44 3.13 5.60
N THR A 115 9.42 4.43 5.33
CA THR A 115 8.93 5.44 6.27
C THR A 115 7.63 6.03 5.74
N ILE A 116 6.53 5.96 6.49
CA ILE A 116 5.24 6.53 6.07
C ILE A 116 4.63 7.36 7.20
N SER A 117 3.65 8.21 6.90
CA SER A 117 2.95 8.98 7.94
C SER A 117 2.27 8.03 8.94
N ASN A 118 2.09 8.48 10.19
CA ASN A 118 1.33 7.69 11.17
C ASN A 118 -0.07 7.32 10.66
N TYR A 119 -0.71 8.24 9.95
CA TYR A 119 -2.04 8.01 9.38
C TYR A 119 -2.01 6.88 8.33
N ASN A 120 -1.09 6.94 7.37
CA ASN A 120 -0.97 5.87 6.36
C ASN A 120 -0.50 4.55 7.00
N ALA A 121 0.27 4.59 8.08
CA ALA A 121 0.64 3.39 8.83
C ALA A 121 -0.58 2.74 9.51
N VAL A 122 -1.51 3.55 10.03
CA VAL A 122 -2.79 3.04 10.56
C VAL A 122 -3.64 2.46 9.44
N LEU A 123 -3.82 3.20 8.33
CA LEU A 123 -4.59 2.71 7.18
C LEU A 123 -4.00 1.42 6.60
N LEU A 124 -2.67 1.28 6.57
CA LEU A 124 -2.01 0.06 6.11
C LEU A 124 -2.32 -1.15 7.00
N LYS A 125 -2.43 -0.96 8.32
CA LYS A 125 -2.89 -2.01 9.25
C LYS A 125 -4.37 -2.32 9.07
N VAL A 126 -5.21 -1.30 8.84
CA VAL A 126 -6.63 -1.51 8.54
C VAL A 126 -6.78 -2.29 7.25
N ALA A 127 -6.06 -1.93 6.19
CA ALA A 127 -6.05 -2.65 4.93
C ALA A 127 -5.63 -4.11 5.12
N ARG A 128 -4.61 -4.37 5.96
CA ARG A 128 -4.22 -5.74 6.31
C ARG A 128 -5.33 -6.51 7.05
N ILE A 129 -6.05 -5.87 7.96
CA ILE A 129 -7.22 -6.45 8.64
C ILE A 129 -8.30 -6.78 7.62
N VAL A 130 -8.59 -5.89 6.67
CA VAL A 130 -9.61 -6.10 5.62
C VAL A 130 -9.21 -7.24 4.68
N ASP A 131 -8.01 -7.18 4.11
CA ASP A 131 -7.51 -8.13 3.11
C ASP A 131 -7.10 -9.50 3.69
N THR A 132 -6.96 -9.64 5.02
CA THR A 132 -6.55 -10.87 5.71
C THR A 132 -5.23 -11.48 5.25
N GLY A 133 -4.34 -10.68 4.66
CA GLY A 133 -3.06 -11.14 4.10
C GLY A 133 -1.83 -10.72 4.92
N PRO A 134 -0.64 -11.25 4.60
CA PRO A 134 0.62 -10.71 5.08
C PRO A 134 0.84 -9.27 4.56
N MET A 135 1.54 -8.45 5.36
CA MET A 135 1.89 -7.07 4.98
C MET A 135 2.62 -6.98 3.64
N VAL A 136 3.50 -7.96 3.35
CA VAL A 136 4.23 -8.03 2.09
C VAL A 136 3.30 -8.19 0.90
N GLN A 137 2.31 -9.09 0.99
CA GLN A 137 1.34 -9.31 -0.07
C GLN A 137 0.55 -8.03 -0.35
N LEU A 138 0.11 -7.34 0.70
CA LEU A 138 -0.63 -6.09 0.58
C LEU A 138 0.19 -5.02 -0.15
N VAL A 139 1.43 -4.77 0.29
CA VAL A 139 2.29 -3.75 -0.33
C VAL A 139 2.68 -4.13 -1.76
N SER A 140 2.90 -5.41 -2.03
CA SER A 140 3.19 -5.93 -3.38
C SER A 140 2.04 -5.62 -4.34
N ARG A 141 0.79 -5.92 -3.94
CA ARG A 141 -0.40 -5.61 -4.76
C ARG A 141 -0.59 -4.11 -4.98
N ILE A 142 -0.34 -3.28 -3.96
CA ILE A 142 -0.44 -1.82 -4.09
C ILE A 142 0.55 -1.29 -5.14
N ILE A 143 1.78 -1.81 -5.17
CA ILE A 143 2.79 -1.39 -6.15
C ILE A 143 2.39 -1.84 -7.55
N GLU A 144 1.94 -3.08 -7.71
CA GLU A 144 1.45 -3.60 -9.00
C GLU A 144 0.31 -2.73 -9.55
N GLN A 145 -0.70 -2.46 -8.72
CA GLN A 145 -1.83 -1.60 -9.07
C GLN A 145 -1.37 -0.20 -9.46
N HIS A 146 -0.43 0.37 -8.71
CA HIS A 146 0.06 1.73 -8.95
C HIS A 146 0.69 1.85 -10.33
N PHE A 147 1.60 0.94 -10.69
CA PHE A 147 2.22 1.01 -12.01
C PHE A 147 1.24 0.69 -13.12
N GLU A 148 0.29 -0.20 -12.91
CA GLU A 148 -0.75 -0.45 -13.92
C GLU A 148 -1.65 0.79 -14.15
N ALA A 149 -2.03 1.50 -13.08
CA ALA A 149 -2.90 2.66 -13.17
C ALA A 149 -2.23 3.91 -13.73
N TYR A 150 -0.94 4.12 -13.41
CA TYR A 150 -0.27 5.41 -13.61
C TYR A 150 0.89 5.38 -14.62
N TRP A 151 1.36 4.22 -15.06
CA TRP A 151 2.53 4.15 -15.95
C TRP A 151 2.33 4.97 -17.23
N GLU A 152 1.32 4.62 -18.02
CA GLU A 152 1.04 5.25 -19.32
C GLU A 152 0.60 6.71 -19.19
N LYS A 153 0.05 7.10 -18.03
CA LYS A 153 -0.52 8.44 -17.82
C LYS A 153 0.48 9.43 -17.26
N ASN A 154 1.35 8.98 -16.36
CA ASN A 154 2.17 9.86 -15.54
C ASN A 154 3.66 9.62 -15.77
N TYR A 155 4.13 8.37 -15.74
CA TYR A 155 5.57 8.06 -15.78
C TYR A 155 6.11 8.06 -17.20
N PHE A 156 5.52 7.25 -18.08
CA PHE A 156 6.00 7.06 -19.45
C PHE A 156 6.02 8.37 -20.26
N PRO A 157 5.00 9.24 -20.23
CA PRO A 157 5.02 10.48 -20.99
C PRO A 157 6.15 11.44 -20.58
N GLN A 158 6.58 11.42 -19.32
CA GLN A 158 7.71 12.26 -18.88
C GLN A 158 9.03 11.74 -19.46
N ILE A 159 9.20 10.41 -19.49
CA ILE A 159 10.39 9.76 -20.06
C ILE A 159 10.45 10.02 -21.57
N GLU A 160 9.33 9.82 -22.27
CA GLU A 160 9.26 10.04 -23.72
C GLU A 160 9.57 11.50 -24.09
N ARG A 161 9.07 12.45 -23.31
CA ARG A 161 9.35 13.88 -23.48
C ARG A 161 10.82 14.22 -23.31
N ASP A 162 11.47 13.68 -22.29
CA ASP A 162 12.90 13.87 -22.07
C ASP A 162 13.73 13.30 -23.24
N MET A 163 13.42 12.07 -23.65
CA MET A 163 14.07 11.41 -24.80
C MET A 163 13.91 12.20 -26.11
N ASN A 164 12.76 12.83 -26.31
CA ASN A 164 12.47 13.65 -27.49
C ASN A 164 12.88 15.13 -27.33
N CYS A 165 13.41 15.52 -26.16
CA CYS A 165 13.70 16.92 -25.81
C CYS A 165 12.48 17.85 -26.06
N SER A 166 11.28 17.38 -25.71
CA SER A 166 10.00 18.06 -25.94
C SER A 166 9.29 18.39 -24.63
N PHE A 167 8.68 19.58 -24.54
CA PHE A 167 7.76 19.93 -23.46
C PHE A 167 6.31 19.50 -23.73
N ARG A 168 6.02 19.07 -24.96
CA ARG A 168 4.70 18.63 -25.42
C ARG A 168 4.68 17.12 -25.52
#